data_AF-A0A3C0GIX4-F1
#
_entry.id   AF-A0A3C0GIX4-F1
#
_cell.length_a   1.000
_cell.length_b   1.000
_cell.length_c   1.000
_cell.angle_alpha   90.00
_cell.angle_beta   90.00
_cell.angle_gamma   90.00
#
_symmetry.space_group_name_H-M   'P 1'
#
loop_
_entity.id
_entity.type
_entity.pdbx_description
1 polymer ?
#
loop_
_entity_poly.entity_id
_entity_poly.type
_entity_poly.pdbx_seq_one_letter_code
_entity_poly.pdbx_strand_id
1 'polypeptide(L)'
;MSGFFKSSIGRKYAMALSAFFLMFFLLQHFAINILSVFSPNAFNEASHFMGTFWAVQYVLQPVLIFGVIYHFVMGFILEAKNRSARVKKYAKNNG
;
A
#
# COMPACT_ATOMS: atom_id res chain seq x y z
N MET A 1 18.65 0.86 -23.74
CA MET A 1 17.19 0.68 -23.61
C MET A 1 16.75 1.12 -22.22
N SER A 2 16.08 2.28 -22.09
CA SER A 2 15.54 2.73 -20.79
C SER A 2 14.23 1.98 -20.55
N GLY A 3 14.23 0.98 -19.67
CA GLY A 3 13.02 0.23 -19.32
C GLY A 3 11.94 1.18 -18.75
N PHE A 4 10.69 0.96 -19.14
CA PHE A 4 9.52 1.76 -18.74
C PHE A 4 9.49 2.07 -17.23
N PHE A 5 9.90 1.12 -16.38
CA PHE A 5 9.99 1.25 -14.92
C PHE A 5 11.13 2.15 -14.40
N LYS A 6 12.12 2.50 -15.23
CA LYS A 6 13.16 3.50 -14.89
C LYS A 6 12.73 4.92 -15.21
N SER A 7 11.71 5.09 -16.06
CA SER A 7 11.19 6.40 -16.44
C SER A 7 10.51 7.11 -15.25
N SER A 8 10.43 8.43 -15.30
CA SER A 8 9.69 9.22 -14.30
C SER A 8 8.19 8.92 -14.34
N ILE A 9 7.65 8.69 -15.53
CA ILE A 9 6.24 8.39 -15.78
C ILE A 9 5.87 7.00 -15.24
N GLY A 10 6.66 5.97 -15.56
CA GLY A 10 6.42 4.61 -15.06
C GLY A 10 6.42 4.54 -13.52
N ARG A 11 7.32 5.29 -12.87
CA ARG A 11 7.35 5.38 -11.39
C ARG A 11 6.08 6.03 -10.83
N LYS A 12 5.52 7.07 -11.48
CA LYS A 12 4.26 7.69 -11.04
C LYS A 12 3.09 6.71 -11.12
N TYR A 13 2.95 6.00 -12.24
CA TYR A 13 1.89 5.01 -12.39
C TYR A 13 2.01 3.88 -11.36
N ALA A 14 3.21 3.32 -11.18
CA ALA A 14 3.41 2.25 -10.21
C ALA A 14 3.18 2.72 -8.75
N MET A 15 3.56 3.95 -8.41
CA MET A 15 3.22 4.54 -7.10
C MET A 15 1.72 4.72 -6.91
N ALA A 16 1.01 5.25 -7.91
CA ALA A 16 -0.44 5.46 -7.81
C ALA A 16 -1.21 4.13 -7.71
N LEU A 17 -0.85 3.14 -8.53
CA LEU A 17 -1.50 1.82 -8.52
C LEU A 17 -1.26 1.08 -7.20
N SER A 18 -0.03 1.11 -6.67
CA SER A 18 0.26 0.51 -5.36
C SER A 18 -0.49 1.20 -4.23
N ALA A 19 -0.57 2.54 -4.23
CA ALA A 19 -1.36 3.29 -3.24
C ALA A 19 -2.85 2.92 -3.29
N PHE A 20 -3.40 2.88 -4.50
CA PHE A 20 -4.80 2.54 -4.73
C PHE A 20 -5.12 1.13 -4.24
N PHE A 21 -4.29 0.14 -4.57
CA PHE A 21 -4.42 -1.21 -4.05
C PHE A 21 -4.38 -1.27 -2.51
N LEU A 22 -3.42 -0.57 -1.88
CA LEU A 22 -3.31 -0.55 -0.42
C LEU A 22 -4.52 0.14 0.25
N MET A 23 -5.13 1.14 -0.39
CA MET A 23 -6.35 1.77 0.09
C MET A 23 -7.52 0.79 0.12
N PHE A 24 -7.71 -0.01 -0.95
CA PHE A 24 -8.72 -1.08 -0.95
C PHE A 24 -8.46 -2.13 0.12
N PHE A 25 -7.20 -2.54 0.28
CA PHE A 25 -6.81 -3.45 1.35
C PHE A 25 -7.18 -2.89 2.72
N LEU A 26 -6.87 -1.63 3.02
CA LEU A 26 -7.20 -1.01 4.30
C LEU A 26 -8.71 -0.92 4.54
N LEU A 27 -9.49 -0.56 3.51
CA LEU A 27 -10.93 -0.50 3.61
C LEU A 27 -11.54 -1.89 3.86
N GLN A 28 -11.10 -2.91 3.12
CA GLN A 28 -11.50 -4.30 3.34
C GLN A 28 -11.10 -4.77 4.76
N HIS A 29 -9.85 -4.50 5.16
CA HIS A 29 -9.31 -4.89 6.45
C HIS A 29 -10.15 -4.29 7.58
N PHE A 30 -10.42 -2.99 7.51
CA PHE A 30 -11.28 -2.32 8.48
C PHE A 30 -12.70 -2.90 8.47
N ALA A 31 -13.30 -3.09 7.29
CA ALA A 31 -14.67 -3.59 7.16
C ALA A 31 -14.85 -5.00 7.78
N ILE A 32 -13.85 -5.88 7.67
CA ILE A 32 -13.90 -7.19 8.32
C ILE A 32 -13.65 -7.05 9.82
N ASN A 33 -12.65 -6.28 10.23
CA ASN A 33 -12.31 -6.15 11.65
C ASN A 33 -13.42 -5.48 12.47
N ILE A 34 -14.17 -4.53 11.90
CA ILE A 34 -15.27 -3.90 12.63
C ILE A 34 -16.42 -4.89 12.92
N LEU A 35 -16.54 -5.99 12.17
CA LEU A 35 -17.52 -7.05 12.49
C LEU A 35 -17.30 -7.61 13.89
N SER A 36 -16.06 -7.60 14.41
CA SER A 36 -15.76 -8.08 15.77
C SER A 36 -16.50 -7.28 16.86
N VAL A 37 -16.86 -6.03 16.58
CA VAL A 37 -17.63 -5.16 17.51
C VAL A 37 -19.10 -5.55 17.53
N PHE A 38 -19.65 -6.05 16.42
CA PHE A 38 -21.07 -6.33 16.28
C PHE A 38 -21.41 -7.82 16.48
N SER A 39 -20.57 -8.73 16.00
CA SER A 39 -20.81 -10.16 16.04
C SER A 39 -19.51 -10.97 15.96
N PRO A 40 -19.15 -11.72 17.01
CA PRO A 40 -18.03 -12.64 16.97
C PRO A 40 -18.15 -13.70 15.87
N ASN A 41 -19.37 -14.19 15.61
CA ASN A 41 -19.60 -15.21 14.59
C ASN A 41 -19.32 -14.69 13.18
N ALA A 42 -19.81 -13.48 12.86
CA ALA A 42 -19.59 -12.88 11.54
C ALA A 42 -18.10 -12.58 11.29
N PHE A 43 -17.41 -12.08 12.32
CA PHE A 43 -15.96 -11.86 12.24
C PHE A 43 -15.19 -13.17 12.02
N ASN A 44 -15.53 -14.23 12.77
CA ASN A 44 -14.83 -15.51 12.68
C ASN A 44 -15.06 -16.20 11.33
N GLU A 45 -16.28 -16.16 10.79
CA GLU A 45 -16.58 -16.71 9.47
C GLU A 45 -15.81 -15.99 8.36
N ALA A 46 -15.84 -14.64 8.35
CA ALA A 46 -15.09 -13.84 7.40
C ALA A 46 -13.57 -14.06 7.53
N SER A 47 -13.07 -14.15 8.77
CA SER A 47 -11.65 -14.42 9.04
C SER A 47 -11.23 -15.81 8.60
N HIS A 48 -12.07 -16.83 8.81
CA HIS A 48 -11.81 -18.18 8.34
C HIS A 48 -11.75 -18.23 6.81
N PHE A 49 -12.67 -17.56 6.11
CA PHE A 49 -12.62 -17.43 4.65
C PHE A 49 -11.31 -16.77 4.18
N MET A 50 -10.93 -15.64 4.77
CA MET A 50 -9.68 -14.96 4.43
C MET A 50 -8.45 -15.82 4.74
N GLY A 51 -8.51 -16.67 5.77
CA GLY A 51 -7.44 -17.57 6.19
C GLY A 51 -7.30 -18.87 5.38
N THR A 52 -8.35 -19.30 4.68
CA THR A 52 -8.40 -20.63 4.05
C THR A 52 -8.60 -20.61 2.55
N PHE A 53 -9.20 -19.55 1.99
CA PHE A 53 -9.40 -19.45 0.56
C PHE A 53 -8.07 -19.31 -0.18
N TRP A 54 -7.78 -20.27 -1.06
CA TRP A 54 -6.47 -20.44 -1.70
C TRP A 54 -6.01 -19.18 -2.44
N ALA A 55 -6.90 -18.44 -3.11
CA ALA A 55 -6.51 -17.25 -3.85
C ALA A 55 -6.13 -16.10 -2.92
N VAL A 56 -6.77 -15.99 -1.75
CA VAL A 56 -6.39 -14.98 -0.75
C VAL A 56 -5.00 -15.30 -0.20
N GLN A 57 -4.77 -16.55 0.20
CA GLN A 57 -3.51 -16.98 0.83
C GLN A 57 -2.32 -17.02 -0.14
N TYR A 58 -2.51 -17.57 -1.34
CA TYR A 58 -1.37 -17.84 -2.23
C TYR A 58 -1.21 -16.84 -3.38
N VAL A 59 -2.18 -15.94 -3.59
CA VAL A 59 -2.10 -14.89 -4.62
C VAL A 59 -2.14 -13.51 -3.99
N LEU A 60 -3.23 -13.17 -3.31
CA LEU A 60 -3.43 -11.81 -2.80
C LEU A 60 -2.47 -11.46 -1.66
N GLN A 61 -2.13 -12.41 -0.78
CA GLN A 61 -1.20 -12.16 0.33
C GLN A 61 0.24 -11.88 -0.17
N PRO A 62 0.84 -12.66 -1.09
CA PRO A 62 2.11 -12.29 -1.73
C PRO A 62 2.06 -10.94 -2.45
N VAL A 63 0.97 -10.66 -3.18
CA VAL A 63 0.77 -9.36 -3.85
C VAL A 63 0.70 -8.22 -2.85
N LEU A 64 0.04 -8.43 -1.70
CA LEU A 64 -0.04 -7.46 -0.63
C LEU A 64 1.34 -7.17 -0.03
N ILE A 65 2.09 -8.21 0.31
CA ILE A 65 3.46 -8.08 0.85
C ILE A 65 4.32 -7.27 -0.12
N PHE A 66 4.31 -7.64 -1.40
CA PHE A 66 5.03 -6.90 -2.43
C PHE A 66 4.56 -5.45 -2.54
N GLY A 67 3.24 -5.22 -2.59
CA GLY A 67 2.64 -3.90 -2.72
C GLY A 67 3.03 -2.96 -1.58
N VAL A 68 2.97 -3.44 -0.33
CA VAL A 68 3.40 -2.70 0.85
C VAL A 68 4.89 -2.34 0.74
N ILE A 69 5.75 -3.34 0.54
CA ILE A 69 7.21 -3.11 0.47
C ILE A 69 7.55 -2.11 -0.64
N TYR A 70 7.02 -2.35 -1.84
CA TYR A 70 7.25 -1.47 -2.99
C TYR A 70 6.80 -0.03 -2.71
N HIS A 71 5.57 0.14 -2.22
CA HIS A 71 4.97 1.45 -2.01
C HIS A 71 5.80 2.31 -1.04
N PHE A 72 6.16 1.74 0.12
CA PHE A 72 6.91 2.48 1.13
C PHE A 72 8.36 2.73 0.70
N VAL A 73 9.06 1.70 0.19
CA VAL A 73 10.46 1.86 -0.24
C VAL A 73 10.57 2.89 -1.36
N MET A 74 9.73 2.80 -2.38
CA MET A 74 9.76 3.78 -3.48
C MET A 74 9.27 5.15 -3.04
N GLY A 75 8.30 5.22 -2.12
CA GLY A 75 7.87 6.47 -1.50
C GLY A 75 9.03 7.20 -0.83
N PHE A 76 9.80 6.53 0.01
CA PHE A 76 10.98 7.11 0.67
C PHE A 76 12.08 7.50 -0.32
N ILE A 77 12.37 6.67 -1.32
CA ILE A 77 13.37 6.98 -2.36
C ILE A 77 12.96 8.24 -3.12
N LEU A 78 11.69 8.37 -3.51
CA LEU A 78 11.20 9.53 -4.25
C LEU A 78 11.17 10.77 -3.38
N GLU A 79 10.77 10.66 -2.11
CA GLU A 79 10.80 11.77 -1.16
C GLU A 79 12.23 12.30 -0.97
N ALA A 80 13.20 11.41 -0.76
CA ALA A 80 14.60 11.80 -0.63
C ALA A 80 15.13 12.51 -1.89
N LYS A 81 14.81 11.99 -3.08
CA LYS A 81 15.20 12.59 -4.37
C LYS A 81 14.52 13.96 -4.59
N ASN A 82 13.25 14.08 -4.25
CA ASN A 82 12.51 15.33 -4.39
C ASN A 82 13.04 16.39 -3.42
N ARG A 83 13.41 15.98 -2.19
CA ARG A 83 14.03 16.84 -1.20
C ARG A 83 15.41 17.32 -1.63
N SER A 84 16.24 16.46 -2.22
CA SER A 84 17.58 16.84 -2.71
C SER A 84 17.54 17.73 -3.95
N ALA A 85 16.54 17.56 -4.81
CA ALA A 85 16.38 18.37 -6.03
C ALA A 85 15.79 19.77 -5.77
N ARG A 86 15.43 20.09 -4.52
CA ARG A 86 14.75 21.34 -4.18
C ARG A 86 15.74 22.50 -4.02
N VAL A 87 15.54 23.58 -4.80
CA VAL A 87 16.37 24.78 -4.78
C VAL A 87 16.07 25.70 -3.58
N LYS A 88 14.79 25.89 -3.22
CA LYS A 88 14.37 26.70 -2.05
C LYS A 88 13.84 25.81 -0.94
N LYS A 89 14.39 25.94 0.28
CA LYS A 89 13.94 25.18 1.46
C LYS A 89 12.54 25.63 1.88
N TYR A 90 11.74 24.72 2.44
CA TYR A 90 10.43 25.07 3.01
C TYR A 90 10.60 26.00 4.21
N ALA A 91 9.65 26.92 4.38
CA ALA A 91 9.52 27.70 5.61
C ALA A 91 9.38 26.74 6.79
N LYS A 92 10.21 26.91 7.81
CA LYS A 92 10.15 26.15 9.06
C LYS A 92 9.79 27.12 10.16
N ASN A 93 8.72 26.83 10.89
CA ASN A 93 8.50 27.45 12.19
C ASN A 93 9.23 26.58 13.23
N ASN A 94 10.21 27.15 13.93
CA ASN A 94 11.07 26.40 14.84
C ASN A 94 10.50 26.30 16.27
N GLY A 95 9.24 26.68 16.46
CA GLY A 95 8.68 26.88 17.80
C GLY A 95 9.01 28.27 18.30
#